data_AF-A0A930E236-F1
#
_entry.id   AF-A0A930E236-F1
#
_cell.length_a   1.000
_cell.length_b   1.000
_cell.length_c   1.000
_cell.angle_alpha   90.00
_cell.angle_beta   90.00
_cell.angle_gamma   90.00
#
_symmetry.space_group_name_H-M   'P 1'
#
loop_
_entity.id
_entity.type
_entity.pdbx_description
1 polymer ?
#
loop_
_entity_poly.entity_id
_entity_poly.type
_entity_poly.pdbx_seq_one_letter_code
_entity_poly.pdbx_strand_id
1 'polypeptide(L)'
;MLKGIPAILSPELLKRLCEMGHSDRVLIADGNFPSHTVGANAHVIRMDGHGVCEILDGILQLFPLDTYTECPVKIMEKVPGDTVATPIWDE
;
A
#
# COMPACT_ATOMS: atom_id res chain seq x y z
N MET A 1 -15.00 3.63 -13.42
CA MET A 1 -14.18 2.73 -14.25
C MET A 1 -13.61 3.50 -15.43
N LEU A 2 -12.27 3.52 -15.58
CA LEU A 2 -11.57 4.20 -16.66
C LEU A 2 -10.73 3.18 -17.45
N LYS A 3 -10.49 3.43 -18.74
CA LYS A 3 -9.68 2.53 -19.59
C LYS A 3 -8.22 2.59 -19.13
N GLY A 4 -7.59 1.43 -18.92
CA GLY A 4 -6.18 1.33 -18.53
C GLY A 4 -5.89 1.68 -17.07
N ILE A 5 -6.92 1.82 -16.22
CA ILE A 5 -6.78 2.10 -14.78
C ILE A 5 -7.44 0.96 -14.01
N PRO A 6 -6.74 0.33 -13.03
CA PRO A 6 -7.31 -0.76 -12.24
C PRO A 6 -8.61 -0.35 -11.54
N ALA A 7 -9.61 -1.21 -11.66
CA ALA A 7 -10.97 -0.99 -11.17
C ALA A 7 -11.06 -0.69 -9.68
N ILE A 8 -10.16 -1.32 -8.93
CA ILE A 8 -10.08 -1.28 -7.48
C ILE A 8 -9.65 0.10 -6.97
N LEU A 9 -8.93 0.89 -7.77
CA LEU A 9 -8.45 2.20 -7.33
C LEU A 9 -9.61 3.19 -7.28
N SER A 10 -10.01 3.56 -6.06
CA SER A 10 -11.00 4.60 -5.84
C SER A 10 -10.52 5.93 -6.44
N PRO A 11 -11.43 6.84 -6.83
CA PRO A 11 -11.04 8.16 -7.34
C PRO A 11 -10.15 8.95 -6.38
N GLU A 12 -10.37 8.80 -5.07
CA GLU A 12 -9.53 9.43 -4.04
C GLU A 12 -8.12 8.85 -4.03
N LEU A 13 -7.97 7.51 -4.07
CA LEU A 13 -6.66 6.87 -4.12
C LEU A 13 -5.91 7.26 -5.38
N LEU A 14 -6.57 7.23 -6.53
CA LEU A 14 -5.97 7.65 -7.80
C LEU A 14 -5.46 9.10 -7.74
N LYS A 15 -6.27 10.03 -7.21
CA LYS A 15 -5.84 11.43 -7.01
C LYS A 15 -4.58 11.50 -6.15
N ARG A 16 -4.53 10.78 -5.02
CA ARG A 16 -3.36 10.80 -4.12
C ARG A 16 -2.12 10.24 -4.79
N LEU A 17 -2.23 9.13 -5.52
CA LEU A 17 -1.10 8.58 -6.29
C LEU A 17 -0.58 9.58 -7.33
N CYS A 18 -1.46 10.33 -8.00
CA CYS A 18 -1.05 11.38 -8.95
C CYS A 18 -0.40 12.61 -8.30
N GLU A 19 -0.73 12.91 -7.05
CA GLU A 19 -0.16 14.04 -6.30
C GLU A 19 1.18 13.72 -5.64
N MET A 20 1.52 12.43 -5.49
CA MET A 20 2.78 12.00 -4.90
C MET A 20 3.97 12.37 -5.80
N GLY A 21 4.99 12.94 -5.17
CA GLY A 21 6.28 13.25 -5.79
C GLY A 21 7.28 12.11 -5.66
N HIS A 22 8.51 12.37 -6.14
CA HIS A 22 9.61 11.43 -5.96
C HIS A 22 9.88 11.20 -4.47
N SER A 23 10.07 9.93 -4.09
CA SER A 23 10.31 9.46 -2.72
C SER A 23 9.17 9.64 -1.71
N ASP A 24 7.99 10.13 -2.13
CA ASP A 24 6.78 10.03 -1.33
C ASP A 24 6.40 8.55 -1.12
N ARG A 25 5.71 8.28 -0.02
CA ARG A 25 5.44 6.91 0.44
C ARG A 25 3.96 6.66 0.61
N VAL A 26 3.53 5.48 0.19
CA VAL A 26 2.20 4.93 0.46
C VAL A 26 2.36 3.73 1.38
N LEU A 27 1.46 3.59 2.35
CA LEU A 27 1.36 2.43 3.23
C LEU A 27 0.09 1.67 2.87
N ILE A 28 0.24 0.39 2.51
CA ILE A 28 -0.88 -0.54 2.43
C ILE A 28 -0.96 -1.25 3.78
N ALA A 29 -1.98 -0.92 4.55
CA ALA A 29 -2.17 -1.41 5.91
C ALA A 29 -3.09 -2.65 5.91
N ASP A 30 -2.74 -3.66 6.71
CA ASP A 30 -3.63 -4.79 6.97
C ASP A 30 -4.81 -4.38 7.88
N GLY A 31 -5.72 -5.32 8.13
CA GLY A 31 -6.90 -5.08 8.97
C GLY A 31 -6.61 -4.83 10.46
N ASN A 32 -5.41 -5.18 10.95
CA ASN A 32 -5.00 -5.02 12.34
C ASN A 32 -4.16 -3.75 12.58
N PHE A 33 -3.63 -3.14 11.52
CA PHE A 33 -2.79 -1.97 11.61
C PHE A 33 -3.56 -0.76 12.18
N PRO A 34 -2.98 0.01 13.11
CA PRO A 34 -3.63 1.16 13.73
C PRO A 34 -3.64 2.40 12.79
N SER A 35 -4.28 2.28 11.62
CA SER A 35 -4.25 3.25 10.52
C SER A 35 -4.67 4.67 10.92
N HIS A 36 -5.67 4.82 11.80
CA HIS A 36 -6.14 6.14 12.22
C HIS A 36 -5.21 6.83 13.22
N THR A 37 -4.46 6.06 14.02
CA THR A 37 -3.47 6.63 14.95
C THR A 37 -2.18 6.97 14.23
N VAL A 38 -1.65 6.04 13.42
CA VAL A 38 -0.40 6.26 12.68
C VAL A 38 -0.59 7.26 11.53
N GLY A 39 -1.75 7.19 10.86
CA GLY A 39 -2.11 8.07 9.76
C GLY A 39 -2.68 9.42 10.19
N ALA A 40 -2.56 9.83 11.46
CA ALA A 40 -3.12 11.09 11.96
C ALA A 40 -2.63 12.33 11.19
N ASN A 41 -1.41 12.26 10.63
CA ASN A 41 -0.82 13.31 9.79
C ASN A 41 -0.69 12.89 8.31
N ALA A 42 -1.47 11.90 7.88
CA ALA A 42 -1.49 11.39 6.52
C ALA A 42 -2.93 11.29 5.99
N HIS A 43 -3.07 10.88 4.73
CA HIS A 43 -4.38 10.58 4.15
C HIS A 43 -4.72 9.10 4.38
N VAL A 44 -5.72 8.83 5.21
CA VAL A 44 -6.23 7.47 5.44
C VAL A 44 -7.37 7.20 4.46
N ILE A 45 -7.12 6.32 3.48
CA ILE A 45 -8.12 5.90 2.49
C ILE A 45 -8.59 4.50 2.87
N ARG A 46 -9.92 4.34 2.99
CA ARG A 46 -10.55 3.05 3.27
C ARG A 46 -10.61 2.21 2.00
N MET A 47 -10.11 0.98 2.09
CA MET A 47 -10.16 -0.05 1.04
C MET A 47 -10.74 -1.34 1.61
N ASP A 48 -11.80 -1.20 2.42
CA ASP A 48 -12.51 -2.32 3.04
C ASP A 48 -12.99 -3.31 1.99
N GLY A 49 -12.83 -4.61 2.26
CA GLY A 49 -13.24 -5.69 1.35
C GLY A 49 -12.21 -6.09 0.29
N HIS A 50 -11.03 -5.45 0.28
CA HIS A 50 -9.93 -5.78 -0.62
C HIS A 50 -8.75 -6.42 0.10
N GLY A 51 -8.06 -7.34 -0.59
CA GLY A 51 -6.81 -7.92 -0.10
C GLY A 51 -5.61 -6.99 -0.32
N VAL A 52 -4.58 -7.10 0.52
CA VAL A 52 -3.35 -6.28 0.40
C VAL A 52 -2.66 -6.49 -0.96
N CYS A 53 -2.53 -7.74 -1.42
CA CYS A 53 -1.89 -8.05 -2.70
C CYS A 53 -2.68 -7.50 -3.89
N GLU A 54 -4.02 -7.59 -3.86
CA GLU A 54 -4.89 -7.01 -4.89
C GLU A 54 -4.73 -5.48 -5.00
N ILE A 55 -4.60 -4.80 -3.85
CA ILE A 55 -4.35 -3.36 -3.80
C ILE A 55 -2.94 -3.06 -4.33
N LEU A 56 -1.93 -3.84 -3.93
CA LEU A 56 -0.54 -3.68 -4.38
C LEU A 56 -0.44 -3.80 -5.90
N ASP A 57 -1.04 -4.84 -6.49
CA ASP A 57 -1.08 -5.05 -7.95
C ASP A 57 -1.75 -3.89 -8.69
N GLY A 58 -2.83 -3.34 -8.11
CA GLY A 58 -3.49 -2.17 -8.67
C GLY A 58 -2.60 -0.92 -8.62
N ILE A 59 -1.92 -0.69 -7.49
CA ILE A 59 -1.03 0.46 -7.32
C ILE A 59 0.18 0.36 -8.25
N LEU A 60 0.85 -0.80 -8.33
CA LEU A 60 2.09 -0.98 -9.11
C LEU A 60 1.90 -0.82 -10.62
N GLN A 61 0.68 -0.92 -11.14
CA GLN A 61 0.39 -0.61 -12.54
C GLN A 61 0.57 0.89 -12.87
N LEU A 62 0.47 1.76 -11.88
CA LEU A 62 0.52 3.22 -12.04
C LEU A 62 1.62 3.90 -11.22
N PHE A 63 2.19 3.21 -10.23
CA PHE A 63 3.14 3.77 -9.26
C PHE A 63 4.56 3.25 -9.50
N PRO A 64 5.47 4.07 -10.07
CA PRO A 64 6.86 3.67 -10.26
C PRO A 64 7.59 3.61 -8.92
N LEU A 65 8.28 2.50 -8.67
CA LEU A 65 9.12 2.34 -7.48
C LEU A 65 10.42 3.14 -7.61
N ASP A 66 10.90 3.66 -6.49
CA ASP A 66 12.12 4.45 -6.43
C ASP A 66 13.37 3.57 -6.67
N THR A 67 14.08 3.83 -7.76
CA THR A 67 15.29 3.07 -8.15
C THR A 67 16.58 3.62 -7.54
N TYR A 68 16.52 4.74 -6.80
CA TYR A 68 17.68 5.33 -6.12
C TYR A 68 17.85 4.81 -4.68
N THR A 69 16.94 3.95 -4.21
CA THR A 69 17.02 3.27 -2.92
C THR A 69 17.18 1.76 -3.12
N GLU A 70 17.94 1.12 -2.22
CA GLU A 70 18.16 -0.34 -2.27
C GLU A 70 16.87 -1.14 -2.04
N CYS A 71 15.98 -0.64 -1.17
CA CYS A 71 14.74 -1.32 -0.78
C CYS A 71 13.54 -0.35 -0.88
N PRO A 72 12.93 -0.18 -2.08
CA PRO A 72 11.78 0.69 -2.27
C PRO A 72 10.48 0.15 -1.64
N VAL A 73 10.46 -1.14 -1.28
CA VAL A 73 9.36 -1.81 -0.61
C VAL A 73 9.84 -2.31 0.75
N LYS A 74 8.99 -2.16 1.77
CA LYS A 74 9.27 -2.59 3.14
C LYS A 74 8.06 -3.27 3.74
N ILE A 75 8.29 -4.32 4.51
CA ILE A 75 7.29 -5.06 5.28
C ILE A 75 7.63 -4.99 6.77
N MET A 76 6.66 -5.30 7.62
CA MET A 76 6.86 -5.34 9.06
C MET A 76 7.54 -6.65 9.47
N GLU A 77 8.61 -6.54 10.28
CA GLU A 77 9.22 -7.70 10.93
C GLU A 77 8.25 -8.28 11.98
N LYS A 78 8.26 -9.61 12.13
CA LYS A 78 7.52 -10.26 13.22
C LYS A 78 8.10 -9.87 14.57
N VAL A 79 7.24 -9.76 15.57
CA VAL A 79 7.67 -9.54 16.95
C VAL A 79 8.53 -10.73 17.41
N PRO A 80 9.61 -10.52 18.19
CA PRO A 80 10.43 -11.63 18.69
C PRO A 80 9.59 -12.70 19.39
N GLY A 81 9.69 -13.95 18.91
CA GLY A 81 8.92 -15.09 19.41
C GLY A 81 7.59 -15.33 18.68
N ASP A 82 7.17 -14.44 17.78
CA ASP A 82 6.00 -14.66 16.93
C ASP A 82 6.34 -15.64 15.79
N THR A 83 5.65 -16.78 15.82
CA THR A 83 5.83 -17.90 14.88
C THR A 83 4.74 -17.94 13.82
N VAL A 84 3.85 -16.95 13.75
CA VAL A 84 2.82 -16.88 12.72
C VAL A 84 3.44 -16.96 11.33
N ALA A 85 2.82 -17.75 10.46
CA ALA A 85 3.22 -17.86 9.07
C ALA A 85 2.82 -16.58 8.32
N THR A 86 3.69 -16.14 7.41
CA THR A 86 3.52 -14.93 6.61
C THR A 86 3.61 -15.23 5.12
N PRO A 87 2.73 -16.11 4.58
CA PRO A 87 2.78 -16.52 3.18
C PRO A 87 2.58 -15.34 2.21
N ILE A 88 1.89 -14.29 2.66
CA ILE A 88 1.66 -13.06 1.90
C ILE A 88 2.95 -12.30 1.54
N TRP A 89 4.09 -12.62 2.16
CA TRP A 89 5.37 -12.00 1.80
C TRP A 89 5.96 -12.54 0.50
N ASP A 90 5.54 -13.74 0.08
CA ASP A 90 6.01 -14.41 -1.14
C ASP A 90 5.02 -14.25 -2.31
N GLU A 91 3.86 -13.63 -2.08
CA GLU A 91 2.82 -13.34 -3.07
C GLU A 91 3.10 -12.00 -3.78
#